data_AF-A0A3M7QNY7-F1
#
_entry.id   AF-A0A3M7QNY7-F1
#
_cell.length_a   1.000
_cell.length_b   1.000
_cell.length_c   1.000
_cell.angle_alpha   90.00
_cell.angle_beta   90.00
_cell.angle_gamma   90.00
#
_symmetry.space_group_name_H-M   'P 1'
#
loop_
_entity.id
_entity.type
_entity.pdbx_description
1 polymer ?
#
loop_
_entity_poly.entity_id
_entity_poly.type
_entity_poly.pdbx_seq_one_letter_code
_entity_poly.pdbx_strand_id
1 'polypeptide(L)'
;LEPLVQHIYLSDSLTANEEYKLLELDEDSLDYLLEGNSLIIRGCENDNAICCTKNSTFSFKVAEISNPLLITSNLSHSGKTSEEEVYNYLNFIQAFQIDGYWRLLDFKYSNQIMDNIVKMIEEKCWMFDKIPVKDIYQELDSIYDISILNQFVMYFFSRNEDDSNYFSIRKEKIVHFYADSILRATIKVRFF
;
A
#
# COMPACT_ATOMS: atom_id res chain seq x y z
N LEU A 1 -1.79 0.73 -27.97
CA LEU A 1 -0.87 0.82 -26.82
C LEU A 1 -1.59 1.63 -25.76
N GLU A 2 -2.13 0.96 -24.75
CA GLU A 2 -2.68 1.65 -23.58
C GLU A 2 -1.51 2.10 -22.70
N PRO A 3 -1.56 3.30 -22.10
CA PRO A 3 -0.48 3.76 -21.23
C PRO A 3 -0.45 2.91 -19.96
N LEU A 4 0.73 2.36 -19.65
CA LEU A 4 0.95 1.62 -18.41
C LEU A 4 1.08 2.63 -17.25
N VAL A 5 0.04 2.73 -16.42
CA VAL A 5 0.00 3.60 -15.23
C VAL A 5 0.17 2.73 -13.97
N GLN A 6 1.02 3.15 -13.03
CA GLN A 6 1.43 2.39 -11.82
C GLN A 6 1.52 3.35 -10.61
N HIS A 7 1.31 2.94 -9.33
CA HIS A 7 0.91 3.84 -8.19
C HIS A 7 1.79 3.95 -6.88
N ILE A 8 2.24 5.19 -6.51
CA ILE A 8 3.11 5.82 -5.44
C ILE A 8 2.36 5.60 -4.15
N TYR A 9 3.04 4.98 -3.21
CA TYR A 9 2.97 5.44 -1.84
C TYR A 9 4.43 5.46 -1.41
N LEU A 10 4.96 6.66 -1.12
CA LEU A 10 6.19 6.78 -0.34
C LEU A 10 5.76 6.47 1.09
N SER A 11 6.45 5.59 1.79
CA SER A 11 6.10 5.28 3.18
C SER A 11 6.17 6.55 4.03
N ASP A 12 5.33 6.64 5.07
CA ASP A 12 5.30 7.80 5.97
C ASP A 12 6.69 8.13 6.55
N SER A 13 7.55 7.12 6.72
CA SER A 13 8.96 7.25 7.14
C SER A 13 9.88 8.01 6.16
N LEU A 14 9.53 8.06 4.87
CA LEU A 14 10.26 8.79 3.82
C LEU A 14 9.69 10.19 3.56
N THR A 15 8.42 10.44 3.91
CA THR A 15 7.75 11.72 3.68
C THR A 15 7.69 12.61 4.92
N ALA A 16 7.67 12.04 6.13
CA ALA A 16 7.46 12.77 7.38
C ALA A 16 8.46 13.90 7.68
N ASN A 17 9.66 13.86 7.08
CA ASN A 17 10.72 14.85 7.33
C ASN A 17 10.94 15.84 6.16
N GLU A 18 10.24 15.70 5.03
CA GLU A 18 10.53 16.40 3.75
C GLU A 18 11.97 16.26 3.19
N GLU A 19 12.81 15.43 3.81
CA GLU A 19 14.23 15.23 3.46
C GLU A 19 14.47 14.60 2.08
N TYR A 20 13.44 13.97 1.51
CA TYR A 20 13.53 13.21 0.26
C TYR A 20 12.64 13.79 -0.82
N LYS A 21 13.19 13.91 -2.04
CA LYS A 21 12.45 14.28 -3.26
C LYS A 21 12.76 13.30 -4.38
N LEU A 22 11.74 13.00 -5.17
CA LEU A 22 11.90 12.19 -6.38
C LEU A 22 12.44 13.05 -7.52
N LEU A 23 13.35 12.47 -8.29
CA LEU A 23 13.93 13.06 -9.48
C LEU A 23 13.78 12.08 -10.64
N GLU A 24 13.05 12.52 -11.66
CA GLU A 24 13.05 11.87 -12.97
C GLU A 24 14.40 12.10 -13.66
N LEU A 25 14.95 11.05 -14.25
CA LEU A 25 16.21 11.06 -15.00
C LEU A 25 15.96 10.45 -16.38
N ASP A 26 16.58 11.04 -17.41
CA ASP A 26 16.71 10.39 -18.71
C ASP A 26 17.79 9.29 -18.68
N GLU A 27 17.82 8.44 -19.71
CA GLU A 27 18.76 7.31 -19.83
C GLU A 27 20.22 7.80 -19.74
N ASP A 28 20.57 8.89 -20.44
CA ASP A 28 21.91 9.48 -20.43
C ASP A 28 22.35 9.92 -19.01
N SER A 29 21.45 10.55 -18.23
CA SER A 29 21.75 11.00 -16.88
C SER A 29 21.81 9.85 -15.87
N LEU A 30 21.03 8.79 -16.09
CA LEU A 30 21.07 7.57 -15.29
C LEU A 30 22.39 6.82 -15.50
N ASP A 31 22.78 6.56 -16.75
CA ASP A 31 24.03 5.89 -17.08
C ASP A 31 25.24 6.68 -16.55
N TYR A 32 25.23 8.01 -16.70
CA TYR A 32 26.25 8.89 -16.15
C TYR A 32 26.41 8.76 -14.62
N LEU A 33 25.30 8.60 -13.87
CA LEU A 33 25.35 8.33 -12.43
C LEU A 33 25.83 6.91 -12.10
N LEU A 34 25.42 5.91 -12.88
CA LEU A 34 25.82 4.50 -12.69
C LEU A 34 27.32 4.27 -12.94
N GLU A 35 27.94 5.07 -13.81
CA GLU A 35 29.41 5.16 -13.95
C GLU A 35 30.13 5.71 -12.70
N GLY A 36 29.40 6.17 -11.68
CA GLY A 36 29.94 6.74 -10.45
C GLY A 36 30.27 8.23 -10.53
N ASN A 37 29.81 8.93 -11.59
CA ASN A 37 29.88 10.38 -11.63
C ASN A 37 28.83 11.03 -10.71
N SER A 38 28.96 12.33 -10.45
CA SER A 38 28.01 13.10 -9.64
C SER A 38 27.27 14.16 -10.47
N LEU A 39 26.00 14.35 -10.14
CA LEU A 39 25.20 15.50 -10.57
C LEU A 39 25.44 16.68 -9.62
N ILE A 40 25.59 17.88 -10.19
CA ILE A 40 25.77 19.12 -9.41
C ILE A 40 24.52 19.98 -9.56
N ILE A 41 23.77 20.13 -8.47
CA ILE A 41 22.64 21.07 -8.39
C ILE A 41 23.19 22.47 -8.14
N ARG A 42 22.75 23.44 -8.95
CA ARG A 42 23.08 24.87 -8.81
C ARG A 42 21.81 25.70 -8.85
N GLY A 43 21.77 26.80 -8.11
CA GLY A 43 20.62 27.72 -8.10
C GLY A 43 20.87 28.90 -7.17
N CYS A 44 20.01 29.91 -7.27
CA CYS A 44 19.95 31.08 -6.41
C CYS A 44 18.51 31.23 -5.91
N GLU A 45 18.27 31.92 -4.78
CA GLU A 45 16.91 32.06 -4.20
C GLU A 45 15.86 32.67 -5.16
N ASN A 46 16.30 33.41 -6.18
CA ASN A 46 15.45 34.10 -7.15
C ASN A 46 15.39 33.42 -8.53
N ASP A 47 15.94 32.21 -8.70
CA ASP A 47 15.97 31.50 -9.99
C ASP A 47 15.70 30.00 -9.81
N ASN A 48 15.29 29.33 -10.88
CA ASN A 48 15.09 27.90 -10.89
C ASN A 48 16.41 27.17 -10.69
N ALA A 49 16.39 26.09 -9.90
CA ALA A 49 17.53 25.20 -9.82
C ALA A 49 17.81 24.57 -11.20
N ILE A 50 19.09 24.34 -11.48
CA ILE A 50 19.59 23.59 -12.64
C ILE A 50 20.43 22.41 -12.16
N CYS A 51 20.37 21.32 -12.91
CA CYS A 51 21.20 20.14 -12.74
C CYS A 51 22.31 20.14 -13.79
N CYS A 52 23.57 20.04 -13.36
CA CYS A 52 24.72 19.97 -14.27
C CYS A 52 25.37 18.58 -14.19
N THR A 53 25.57 17.94 -15.34
CA THR A 53 26.61 16.91 -15.51
C THR A 53 27.93 17.60 -15.89
N LYS A 54 28.99 16.83 -16.19
CA LYS A 54 30.24 17.38 -16.73
C LYS A 54 30.07 18.10 -18.07
N ASN A 55 29.10 17.67 -18.89
CA ASN A 55 28.97 18.09 -20.30
C ASN A 55 27.62 18.77 -20.62
N SER A 56 26.59 18.58 -19.78
CA SER A 56 25.20 19.01 -20.05
C SER A 56 24.60 19.76 -18.86
N THR A 57 23.57 20.56 -19.12
CA THR A 57 22.82 21.30 -18.09
C THR A 57 21.32 21.20 -18.36
N PHE A 58 20.57 20.85 -17.33
CA PHE A 58 19.14 20.56 -17.36
C PHE A 58 18.43 21.47 -16.37
N SER A 59 17.26 22.02 -16.73
CA SER A 59 16.41 22.77 -15.80
C SER A 59 15.54 21.79 -15.00
N PHE A 60 15.50 21.91 -13.67
CA PHE A 60 14.46 21.20 -12.92
C PHE A 60 13.09 21.78 -13.28
N LYS A 61 12.09 20.90 -13.44
CA LYS A 61 10.67 21.25 -13.46
C LYS A 61 9.99 20.45 -12.37
N VAL A 62 9.21 21.13 -11.53
CA VAL A 62 8.33 20.44 -10.59
C VAL A 62 7.18 19.84 -11.39
N ALA A 63 7.12 18.51 -11.44
CA ALA A 63 6.00 17.79 -12.01
C ALA A 63 4.97 17.50 -10.91
N GLU A 64 3.76 18.05 -11.04
CA GLU A 64 2.63 17.62 -10.22
C GLU A 64 2.13 16.27 -10.73
N ILE A 65 2.49 15.20 -10.01
CA ILE A 65 2.04 13.85 -10.35
C ILE A 65 0.61 13.66 -9.82
N SER A 66 -0.38 13.76 -10.71
CA SER A 66 -1.80 13.52 -10.36
C SER A 66 -2.10 12.05 -10.03
N ASN A 67 -1.19 11.17 -10.43
CA ASN A 67 -1.22 9.76 -10.14
C ASN A 67 -0.07 9.43 -9.19
N PRO A 68 -0.31 8.54 -8.22
CA PRO A 68 0.80 7.84 -7.58
C PRO A 68 1.70 7.07 -8.67
N LEU A 69 3.04 6.74 -8.49
CA LEU A 69 3.91 5.55 -8.89
C LEU A 69 4.85 4.90 -7.77
N LEU A 70 4.83 3.57 -7.51
CA LEU A 70 5.18 2.89 -6.20
C LEU A 70 6.65 2.84 -5.71
N ILE A 71 6.94 3.06 -4.39
CA ILE A 71 8.31 2.92 -3.79
C ILE A 71 8.34 2.44 -2.32
N THR A 72 9.01 1.31 -2.05
CA THR A 72 9.34 0.83 -0.69
C THR A 72 10.83 0.50 -0.56
N SER A 73 11.48 0.94 0.52
CA SER A 73 12.82 0.51 0.87
C SER A 73 12.78 -0.96 1.31
N ASN A 74 13.58 -1.81 0.65
CA ASN A 74 13.68 -3.29 0.80
C ASN A 74 12.87 -4.16 -0.19
N LEU A 75 12.45 -3.63 -1.35
CA LEU A 75 12.37 -4.50 -2.53
C LEU A 75 13.80 -4.82 -2.99
N SER A 76 14.30 -6.00 -2.63
CA SER A 76 15.67 -6.43 -2.94
C SER A 76 15.90 -6.52 -4.44
N HIS A 77 16.56 -5.49 -5.01
CA HIS A 77 16.88 -5.44 -6.42
C HIS A 77 18.08 -6.34 -6.76
N SER A 78 17.82 -7.64 -6.75
CA SER A 78 18.56 -8.66 -7.48
C SER A 78 17.55 -9.76 -7.81
N GLY A 79 17.61 -10.37 -9.00
CA GLY A 79 16.66 -11.39 -9.47
C GLY A 79 16.74 -12.71 -8.69
N LYS A 80 16.31 -12.67 -7.43
CA LYS A 80 16.44 -13.72 -6.42
C LYS A 80 15.25 -13.80 -5.46
N THR A 81 14.41 -12.76 -5.38
CA THR A 81 13.16 -12.83 -4.63
C THR A 81 12.22 -13.80 -5.34
N SER A 82 11.77 -14.85 -4.66
CA SER A 82 10.83 -15.80 -5.26
C SER A 82 9.45 -15.16 -5.40
N GLU A 83 8.61 -15.66 -6.32
CA GLU A 83 7.20 -15.23 -6.38
C GLU A 83 6.51 -15.42 -5.03
N GLU A 84 6.82 -16.52 -4.33
CA GLU A 84 6.33 -16.82 -2.98
C GLU A 84 6.74 -15.75 -1.96
N GLU A 85 7.98 -15.25 -1.96
CA GLU A 85 8.41 -14.15 -1.09
C GLU A 85 7.67 -12.85 -1.39
N VAL A 86 7.42 -12.53 -2.67
CA VAL A 86 6.61 -11.37 -3.07
C VAL A 86 5.17 -11.52 -2.59
N TYR A 87 4.53 -12.66 -2.81
CA TYR A 87 3.17 -12.93 -2.33
C TYR A 87 3.08 -12.91 -0.80
N ASN A 88 4.07 -13.46 -0.10
CA ASN A 88 4.14 -13.44 1.36
C ASN A 88 4.28 -12.00 1.89
N TYR A 89 5.07 -11.14 1.25
CA TYR A 89 5.17 -9.73 1.61
C TYR A 89 3.87 -8.96 1.32
N LEU A 90 3.25 -9.16 0.15
CA LEU A 90 1.96 -8.54 -0.21
C LEU A 90 0.85 -8.95 0.78
N ASN A 91 0.79 -10.23 1.13
CA ASN A 91 -0.09 -10.77 2.16
C ASN A 91 0.29 -10.27 3.57
N PHE A 92 1.55 -9.93 3.86
CA PHE A 92 1.94 -9.33 5.13
C PHE A 92 1.43 -7.89 5.25
N ILE A 93 1.60 -7.06 4.20
CA ILE A 93 1.17 -5.65 4.19
C ILE A 93 -0.34 -5.46 3.90
N GLN A 94 -1.14 -6.53 3.89
CA GLN A 94 -2.57 -6.48 3.56
C GLN A 94 -2.87 -5.85 2.18
N ALA A 95 -2.02 -6.13 1.18
CA ALA A 95 -2.33 -5.85 -0.21
C ALA A 95 -3.34 -6.89 -0.73
N PHE A 96 -4.28 -6.45 -1.56
CA PHE A 96 -5.32 -7.27 -2.17
C PHE A 96 -5.22 -7.24 -3.69
N GLN A 97 -5.51 -8.36 -4.35
CA GLN A 97 -5.58 -8.40 -5.81
C GLN A 97 -7.01 -8.09 -6.28
N ILE A 98 -7.20 -6.91 -6.86
CA ILE A 98 -8.48 -6.40 -7.32
C ILE A 98 -8.36 -6.07 -8.81
N ASP A 99 -9.19 -6.73 -9.63
CA ASP A 99 -9.21 -6.64 -11.09
C ASP A 99 -7.84 -6.95 -11.75
N GLY A 100 -7.09 -7.88 -11.15
CA GLY A 100 -5.75 -8.28 -11.58
C GLY A 100 -4.61 -7.43 -11.00
N TYR A 101 -4.90 -6.28 -10.40
CA TYR A 101 -3.90 -5.36 -9.83
C TYR A 101 -3.78 -5.50 -8.32
N TRP A 102 -2.55 -5.44 -7.79
CA TRP A 102 -2.32 -5.35 -6.35
C TRP A 102 -2.59 -3.93 -5.84
N ARG A 103 -3.44 -3.81 -4.82
CA ARG A 103 -3.86 -2.54 -4.23
C ARG A 103 -3.83 -2.62 -2.70
N LEU A 104 -3.44 -1.54 -2.05
CA LEU A 104 -3.68 -1.33 -0.62
C LEU A 104 -5.02 -0.58 -0.49
N LEU A 105 -5.83 -0.97 0.50
CA LEU A 105 -7.02 -0.20 0.86
C LEU A 105 -6.61 0.98 1.75
N ASP A 106 -7.33 2.09 1.61
CA ASP A 106 -7.24 3.19 2.57
C ASP A 106 -7.53 2.69 4.00
N PHE A 107 -6.81 3.25 4.98
CA PHE A 107 -6.89 2.83 6.38
C PHE A 107 -8.29 3.08 6.97
N LYS A 108 -8.94 4.20 6.64
CA LYS A 108 -10.30 4.48 7.13
C LYS A 108 -11.31 3.57 6.45
N TYR A 109 -11.17 3.34 5.15
CA TYR A 109 -12.05 2.45 4.38
C TYR A 109 -11.99 0.99 4.87
N SER A 110 -10.78 0.47 5.13
CA SER A 110 -10.61 -0.89 5.66
C SER A 110 -11.16 -1.05 7.08
N ASN A 111 -11.01 -0.04 7.95
CA ASN A 111 -11.66 -0.02 9.27
C ASN A 111 -13.18 0.00 9.17
N GLN A 112 -13.76 0.78 8.25
CA GLN A 112 -15.23 0.80 8.07
C GLN A 112 -15.79 -0.57 7.67
N ILE A 113 -15.09 -1.35 6.84
CA ILE A 113 -15.50 -2.73 6.52
C ILE A 113 -15.40 -3.61 7.78
N MET A 114 -14.29 -3.55 8.51
CA MET A 114 -14.09 -4.37 9.72
C MET A 114 -15.12 -4.04 10.81
N ASP A 115 -15.35 -2.76 11.10
CA ASP A 115 -16.31 -2.29 12.11
C ASP A 115 -17.73 -2.78 11.81
N ASN A 116 -18.15 -2.75 10.53
CA ASN A 116 -19.44 -3.27 10.11
C ASN A 116 -19.52 -4.81 10.27
N ILE A 117 -18.46 -5.56 9.94
CA ILE A 117 -18.43 -7.01 10.14
C ILE A 117 -18.45 -7.37 11.63
N VAL A 118 -17.71 -6.66 12.48
CA VAL A 118 -17.73 -6.87 13.94
C VAL A 118 -19.09 -6.55 14.52
N LYS A 119 -19.70 -5.44 14.11
CA LYS A 119 -21.07 -5.10 14.49
C LYS A 119 -22.06 -6.21 14.12
N MET A 120 -21.96 -6.79 12.92
CA MET A 120 -22.80 -7.93 12.52
C MET A 120 -22.56 -9.17 13.39
N ILE A 121 -21.31 -9.45 13.78
CA ILE A 121 -20.97 -10.55 14.70
C ILE A 121 -21.63 -10.33 16.08
N GLU A 122 -21.58 -9.11 16.60
CA GLU A 122 -22.17 -8.73 17.89
C GLU A 122 -23.70 -8.78 17.85
N GLU A 123 -24.34 -8.15 16.85
CA GLU A 123 -25.80 -8.07 16.73
C GLU A 123 -26.45 -9.45 16.46
N LYS A 124 -25.76 -10.34 15.74
CA LYS A 124 -26.25 -11.69 15.39
C LYS A 124 -25.67 -12.79 16.31
N CYS A 125 -24.90 -12.41 17.32
CA CYS A 125 -24.27 -13.32 18.30
C CYS A 125 -23.48 -14.48 17.66
N TRP A 126 -22.75 -14.22 16.58
CA TRP A 126 -21.99 -15.26 15.87
C TRP A 126 -20.76 -15.71 16.66
N MET A 127 -20.42 -16.99 16.59
CA MET A 127 -19.18 -17.51 17.17
C MET A 127 -18.00 -17.23 16.24
N PHE A 128 -16.83 -16.86 16.78
CA PHE A 128 -15.64 -16.49 16.00
C PHE A 128 -15.08 -17.62 15.12
N ASP A 129 -15.43 -18.88 15.40
CA ASP A 129 -15.12 -20.08 14.62
C ASP A 129 -16.26 -20.50 13.66
N LYS A 130 -17.44 -19.86 13.73
CA LYS A 130 -18.64 -20.21 12.95
C LYS A 130 -19.35 -18.99 12.38
N ILE A 131 -18.63 -18.26 11.53
CA ILE A 131 -19.11 -17.07 10.83
C ILE A 131 -19.81 -17.49 9.52
N PRO A 132 -21.11 -17.17 9.33
CA PRO A 132 -21.81 -17.40 8.07
C PRO A 132 -21.49 -16.28 7.07
N VAL A 133 -20.35 -16.40 6.39
CA VAL A 133 -19.85 -15.41 5.41
C VAL A 133 -20.86 -15.03 4.31
N LYS A 134 -21.85 -15.89 4.00
CA LYS A 134 -22.94 -15.55 3.08
C LYS A 134 -23.77 -14.34 3.55
N ASP A 135 -24.02 -14.26 4.85
CA ASP A 135 -24.78 -13.18 5.47
C ASP A 135 -24.00 -11.86 5.46
N ILE A 136 -22.65 -11.94 5.51
CA ILE A 136 -21.76 -10.78 5.33
C ILE A 136 -21.93 -10.22 3.91
N TYR A 137 -21.88 -11.07 2.88
CA TYR A 137 -22.10 -10.60 1.50
C TYR A 137 -23.49 -10.01 1.32
N GLN A 138 -24.55 -10.66 1.81
CA GLN A 138 -25.94 -10.19 1.66
C GLN A 138 -26.23 -8.81 2.29
N GLU A 139 -25.45 -8.40 3.29
CA GLU A 139 -25.64 -7.12 3.98
C GLU A 139 -24.70 -6.02 3.47
N LEU A 140 -23.50 -6.40 2.99
CA LEU A 140 -22.43 -5.48 2.68
C LEU A 140 -22.13 -5.32 1.17
N ASP A 141 -22.67 -6.17 0.29
CA ASP A 141 -22.50 -6.07 -1.18
C ASP A 141 -23.09 -4.80 -1.79
N SER A 142 -24.11 -4.24 -1.16
CA SER A 142 -24.74 -2.97 -1.54
C SER A 142 -23.96 -1.72 -1.06
N ILE A 143 -22.96 -1.91 -0.19
CA ILE A 143 -22.18 -0.84 0.46
C ILE A 143 -20.75 -0.79 -0.10
N TYR A 144 -20.16 -1.96 -0.36
CA TYR A 144 -18.77 -2.10 -0.81
C TYR A 144 -18.69 -2.86 -2.14
N ASP A 145 -17.65 -2.56 -2.92
CA ASP A 145 -17.36 -3.32 -4.12
C ASP A 145 -17.14 -4.81 -3.79
N ILE A 146 -17.75 -5.69 -4.58
CA ILE A 146 -17.75 -7.13 -4.32
C ILE A 146 -16.38 -7.78 -4.50
N SER A 147 -15.53 -7.27 -5.41
CA SER A 147 -14.15 -7.74 -5.55
C SER A 147 -13.34 -7.39 -4.31
N ILE A 148 -13.51 -6.18 -3.76
CA ILE A 148 -12.88 -5.80 -2.49
C ILE A 148 -13.40 -6.64 -1.33
N LEU A 149 -14.72 -6.78 -1.19
CA LEU A 149 -15.33 -7.52 -0.07
C LEU A 149 -14.91 -9.00 -0.08
N ASN A 150 -14.86 -9.63 -1.27
CA ASN A 150 -14.32 -10.99 -1.43
C ASN A 150 -12.87 -11.10 -0.94
N GLN A 151 -11.98 -10.21 -1.38
CA GLN A 151 -10.58 -10.21 -0.99
C GLN A 151 -10.40 -9.97 0.52
N PHE A 152 -11.16 -9.03 1.09
CA PHE A 152 -11.16 -8.72 2.51
C PHE A 152 -11.59 -9.92 3.36
N VAL A 153 -12.69 -10.60 2.98
CA VAL A 153 -13.18 -11.78 3.68
C VAL A 153 -12.20 -12.95 3.56
N MET A 154 -11.64 -13.23 2.39
CA MET A 154 -10.65 -14.32 2.23
C MET A 154 -9.35 -14.09 3.03
N TYR A 155 -9.01 -12.82 3.30
CA TYR A 155 -7.84 -12.45 4.09
C TYR A 155 -8.05 -12.57 5.60
N PHE A 156 -9.23 -12.22 6.13
CA PHE A 156 -9.51 -12.26 7.57
C PHE A 156 -10.20 -13.54 8.05
N PHE A 157 -10.75 -14.33 7.14
CA PHE A 157 -11.47 -15.55 7.45
C PHE A 157 -10.89 -16.74 6.67
N SER A 158 -10.94 -17.93 7.26
CA SER A 158 -10.63 -19.20 6.60
C SER A 158 -11.84 -20.12 6.67
N ARG A 159 -12.03 -20.98 5.67
CA ARG A 159 -13.11 -21.97 5.72
C ARG A 159 -12.91 -22.89 6.92
N ASN A 160 -13.97 -23.14 7.69
CA ASN A 160 -13.89 -24.01 8.85
C ASN A 160 -13.70 -25.48 8.40
N GLU A 161 -12.83 -26.22 9.10
CA GLU A 161 -12.47 -27.61 8.77
C GLU A 161 -13.55 -28.62 9.20
N ASP A 162 -14.24 -28.35 10.32
CA ASP A 162 -15.28 -29.20 10.90
C ASP A 162 -16.64 -28.99 10.22
N ASP A 163 -16.98 -27.75 9.85
CA ASP A 163 -18.20 -27.41 9.11
C ASP A 163 -17.92 -26.45 7.96
N SER A 164 -17.79 -27.02 6.77
CA SER A 164 -17.45 -26.32 5.54
C SER A 164 -18.48 -25.26 5.07
N ASN A 165 -19.62 -25.11 5.76
CA ASN A 165 -20.58 -24.04 5.53
C ASN A 165 -20.22 -22.73 6.22
N TYR A 166 -19.38 -22.78 7.27
CA TYR A 166 -18.95 -21.63 8.04
C TYR A 166 -17.48 -21.32 7.84
N PHE A 167 -17.09 -20.14 8.31
CA PHE A 167 -15.71 -19.67 8.31
C PHE A 167 -15.25 -19.33 9.74
N SER A 168 -13.97 -19.52 10.00
CA SER A 168 -13.30 -19.13 11.23
C SER A 168 -12.49 -17.86 11.01
N ILE A 169 -12.42 -17.01 12.04
CA ILE A 169 -11.52 -15.85 12.06
C ILE A 169 -10.05 -16.30 12.09
N ARG A 170 -9.25 -15.72 11.18
CA ARG A 170 -7.78 -15.76 11.20
C ARG A 170 -7.26 -14.81 12.27
N LYS A 171 -7.10 -15.33 13.49
CA LYS A 171 -6.75 -14.56 14.69
C LYS A 171 -5.48 -13.73 14.50
N GLU A 172 -4.48 -14.28 13.82
CA GLU A 172 -3.22 -13.62 13.49
C GLU A 172 -3.41 -12.37 12.63
N LYS A 173 -4.35 -12.40 11.68
CA LYS A 173 -4.66 -11.27 10.79
C LYS A 173 -5.46 -10.20 11.53
N ILE A 174 -6.51 -10.59 12.28
CA ILE A 174 -7.33 -9.65 13.05
C ILE A 174 -6.53 -8.95 14.15
N VAL A 175 -5.65 -9.67 14.87
CA VAL A 175 -4.78 -9.07 15.89
C VAL A 175 -3.82 -8.05 15.26
N HIS A 176 -3.23 -8.36 14.09
CA HIS A 176 -2.37 -7.41 13.40
C HIS A 176 -3.12 -6.15 12.96
N PHE A 177 -4.32 -6.31 12.39
CA PHE A 177 -5.18 -5.20 11.94
C PHE A 177 -5.54 -4.23 13.08
N TYR A 178 -5.97 -4.76 14.23
CA TYR A 178 -6.27 -3.91 15.39
C TYR A 178 -5.02 -3.33 16.05
N ALA A 179 -3.89 -4.03 16.03
CA ALA A 179 -2.63 -3.48 16.52
C ALA A 179 -2.15 -2.27 15.68
N ASP A 180 -2.15 -2.39 14.34
CA ASP A 180 -1.85 -1.26 13.44
C ASP A 180 -2.84 -0.10 13.64
N SER A 181 -4.13 -0.42 13.81
CA SER A 181 -5.15 0.61 14.04
C SER A 181 -4.98 1.36 15.35
N ILE A 182 -4.65 0.66 16.45
CA ILE A 182 -4.33 1.28 17.75
C ILE A 182 -3.06 2.12 17.64
N LEU A 183 -2.02 1.62 16.95
CA LEU A 183 -0.78 2.37 16.73
C LEU A 183 -1.05 3.68 15.97
N ARG A 184 -1.74 3.64 14.84
CA ARG A 184 -2.09 4.85 14.06
C ARG A 184 -2.97 5.83 14.84
N ALA A 185 -3.92 5.33 15.64
CA ALA A 185 -4.75 6.19 16.50
C ALA A 185 -3.96 6.85 17.65
N THR A 186 -2.94 6.15 18.18
CA THR A 186 -2.13 6.59 19.32
C THR A 186 -0.96 7.48 18.90
N ILE A 187 -0.42 7.30 17.68
CA ILE A 187 0.64 8.13 17.09
C ILE A 187 0.05 9.46 16.58
N LYS A 188 -0.65 10.19 17.46
CA LYS A 188 -0.75 11.65 17.39
C LYS A 188 0.43 12.25 18.13
N VAL A 189 1.62 12.08 17.58
CA VAL A 189 2.81 12.80 18.07
C VAL A 189 2.59 14.29 17.76
N ARG A 190 2.17 15.03 18.78
CA ARG A 190 2.21 16.49 18.76
C ARG A 190 3.67 16.91 18.80
N PHE A 191 4.21 17.26 17.64
CA PHE A 191 5.35 18.16 17.60
C PHE A 191 4.86 19.53 18.07
N PHE A 192 5.52 20.05 19.12
CA PHE A 192 5.39 21.42 19.62
C PHE A 192 6.52 22.26 19.05
#